data_AF-A0A8S0FM75-F1
#
_entry.id   AF-A0A8S0FM75-F1
#
_cell.length_a   1.000
_cell.length_b   1.000
_cell.length_c   1.000
_cell.angle_alpha   90.00
_cell.angle_beta   90.00
_cell.angle_gamma   90.00
#
_symmetry.space_group_name_H-M   'P 1'
#
loop_
_entity.id
_entity.type
_entity.pdbx_description
1 polymer ?
#
loop_
_entity_poly.entity_id
_entity_poly.type
_entity_poly.pdbx_seq_one_letter_code
_entity_poly.pdbx_strand_id
1 'polypeptide(L)' 'MPWLQGSGIKLDKWGLIQTGDVGYLPTQTHLKKVFAGGDAVHGADLVVTAMAAGRQAARDMLTLFDTKAS' A
#
# COMPACT_ATOMS: atom_id res chain seq x y z
N MET A 1 14.61 3.42 1.32
CA MET A 1 14.24 1.99 1.16
C MET A 1 15.15 1.28 0.14
N PRO A 2 16.41 0.91 0.47
CA PRO A 2 17.33 0.30 -0.50
C PRO A 2 16.85 -1.05 -1.04
N TRP A 3 16.22 -1.88 -0.20
CA TRP A 3 15.71 -3.20 -0.60
C TRP A 3 14.62 -3.15 -1.69
N LEU A 4 13.96 -2.01 -1.85
CA LEU A 4 12.88 -1.81 -2.82
C LEU A 4 13.39 -1.29 -4.17
N GLN A 5 14.69 -1.01 -4.29
CA GLN A 5 15.30 -0.52 -5.52
C GLN A 5 15.11 -1.53 -6.66
N GLY A 6 14.81 -1.02 -7.87
CA GLY A 6 14.55 -1.85 -9.04
C GLY A 6 13.13 -2.44 -9.14
N SER A 7 12.30 -2.34 -8.09
CA SER A 7 10.91 -2.83 -8.12
C SER A 7 9.96 -1.99 -8.98
N GLY A 8 10.34 -0.75 -9.28
CA GLY A 8 9.47 0.23 -9.95
C GLY A 8 8.42 0.87 -9.03
N ILE A 9 8.39 0.55 -7.73
CA ILE A 9 7.46 1.16 -6.77
C ILE A 9 7.82 2.64 -6.58
N LYS A 10 6.80 3.51 -6.70
CA LYS A 10 6.96 4.95 -6.48
C LYS A 10 7.02 5.26 -4.99
N LEU A 11 7.94 6.15 -4.65
CA LEU A 11 8.09 6.70 -3.31
C LEU A 11 7.73 8.18 -3.32
N ASP A 12 7.27 8.69 -2.19
CA ASP A 12 7.04 10.12 -2.00
C ASP A 12 8.35 10.87 -1.70
N LYS A 13 8.23 12.18 -1.46
CA LYS A 13 9.39 13.05 -1.15
C LYS A 13 10.12 12.66 0.15
N TRP A 14 9.51 11.85 1.01
CA TRP A 14 10.09 11.35 2.26
C TRP A 14 10.64 9.93 2.12
N GLY A 15 10.52 9.31 0.95
CA GLY A 15 10.97 7.95 0.70
C GLY A 15 10.01 6.86 1.19
N LEU A 16 8.76 7.21 1.49
CA LEU A 16 7.68 6.30 1.86
C LEU A 16 6.93 5.83 0.62
N ILE A 17 6.35 4.62 0.66
CA ILE A 17 5.61 4.05 -0.48
C ILE A 17 4.34 4.85 -0.72
N GLN A 18 4.15 5.30 -1.97
CA GLN A 18 2.92 5.98 -2.37
C GLN A 18 1.77 4.98 -2.59
N THR A 19 0.63 5.24 -1.94
CA THR A 19 -0.61 4.45 -2.08
C THR A 19 -1.82 5.36 -2.23
N GLY A 20 -2.94 4.81 -2.69
CA GLY A 20 -4.23 5.52 -2.67
C GLY A 20 -4.36 6.62 -3.72
N ASP A 21 -3.67 6.49 -4.85
CA ASP A 21 -3.85 7.39 -6.00
C ASP A 21 -5.31 7.38 -6.49
N VAL A 22 -5.73 8.43 -7.20
CA VAL A 22 -7.09 8.54 -7.75
C VAL A 22 -7.43 7.31 -8.59
N GLY A 23 -8.52 6.62 -8.23
CA GLY A 23 -8.96 5.39 -8.90
C GLY A 23 -8.31 4.10 -8.38
N TYR A 24 -7.46 4.18 -7.36
CA TYR A 24 -6.85 3.04 -6.66
C TYR A 24 -7.44 2.90 -5.24
N LEU A 25 -7.37 1.69 -4.70
CA LEU A 25 -7.79 1.42 -3.32
C LEU A 25 -6.81 2.08 -2.32
N PRO A 26 -7.24 2.39 -1.09
CA PRO A 26 -6.45 3.19 -0.13
C PRO A 26 -5.01 2.73 0.08
N THR A 27 -4.79 1.42 0.17
CA THR A 27 -3.46 0.82 0.39
C THR A 27 -2.78 0.36 -0.90
N GLN A 28 -3.42 0.55 -2.05
CA GLN A 28 -2.91 0.10 -3.33
C GLN A 28 -1.89 1.10 -3.88
N THR A 29 -0.76 0.59 -4.32
CA THR A 29 0.23 1.40 -5.05
C THR A 29 -0.23 1.64 -6.48
N HIS A 30 0.50 2.49 -7.23
CA HIS A 30 0.27 2.65 -8.67
C HIS A 30 0.43 1.34 -9.49
N LEU A 31 1.06 0.30 -8.93
CA LEU A 31 1.11 -1.03 -9.54
C LEU A 31 -0.14 -1.82 -9.12
N LYS A 32 -1.01 -2.14 -10.10
CA LYS A 32 -2.37 -2.68 -9.88
C LYS A 32 -2.49 -3.86 -8.92
N LYS A 33 -1.45 -4.67 -8.72
CA LYS A 33 -1.48 -5.88 -7.86
C LYS A 33 -0.60 -5.76 -6.61
N VAL A 34 -0.10 -4.57 -6.29
CA VAL A 34 0.83 -4.33 -5.17
C VAL A 34 0.18 -3.35 -4.19
N PHE A 35 0.17 -3.74 -2.93
CA PHE A 35 -0.39 -2.98 -1.82
C PHE A 35 0.66 -2.79 -0.73
N ALA A 36 0.55 -1.71 0.03
CA ALA A 36 1.45 -1.39 1.13
C ALA A 36 0.68 -0.73 2.28
N GLY A 37 1.18 -0.90 3.49
CA GLY A 37 0.64 -0.28 4.70
C GLY A 37 1.68 -0.28 5.82
N GLY A 38 1.34 0.35 6.94
CA GLY A 38 2.21 0.49 8.10
C GLY A 38 3.32 1.52 7.88
N ASP A 39 4.43 1.38 8.61
CA ASP A 39 5.48 2.40 8.68
C ASP A 39 6.15 2.68 7.34
N ALA A 40 6.13 1.72 6.41
CA ALA A 40 6.64 1.92 5.05
C ALA A 40 5.80 2.93 4.23
N VAL A 41 4.58 3.23 4.64
CA VAL A 41 3.64 4.17 4.00
C VAL A 41 3.43 5.42 4.85
N HIS A 42 3.36 5.28 6.19
CA HIS A 42 3.01 6.39 7.09
C HIS A 42 4.20 6.98 7.86
N GLY A 43 5.37 6.35 7.81
CA GLY A 43 6.50 6.67 8.68
C GLY A 43 6.36 6.01 10.07
N ALA A 44 7.27 6.33 10.99
CA ALA A 44 7.27 5.74 12.33
C ALA A 44 5.98 6.11 13.08
N ASP A 45 5.23 5.09 13.50
CA ASP A 45 3.94 5.24 14.19
C ASP A 45 3.73 4.10 15.22
N LEU A 46 2.59 4.08 15.91
CA LEU A 46 2.23 3.06 16.87
C LEU A 46 2.00 1.70 16.19
N VAL A 47 2.41 0.61 16.85
CA VAL A 47 2.20 -0.75 16.34
C VAL A 47 0.73 -1.04 15.97
N VAL A 48 -0.22 -0.45 16.70
CA VAL A 48 -1.66 -0.63 16.45
C VAL A 48 -2.13 0.00 15.14
N THR A 49 -1.55 1.14 14.73
CA THR A 49 -1.91 1.78 13.47
C THR A 49 -1.30 1.02 12.30
N ALA A 50 -0.09 0.49 12.45
CA ALA A 50 0.50 -0.43 11.48
C ALA A 50 -0.34 -1.71 11.30
N MET A 51 -0.85 -2.29 12.40
CA MET A 51 -1.79 -3.42 12.34
C MET A 51 -3.10 -3.06 11.64
N ALA A 52 -3.65 -1.88 11.91
CA ALA A 52 -4.87 -1.39 11.25
C ALA A 52 -4.66 -1.21 9.74
N ALA A 53 -3.52 -0.65 9.33
CA ALA A 53 -3.16 -0.50 7.92
C ALA A 53 -2.98 -1.86 7.23
N GLY A 54 -2.36 -2.84 7.88
CA GLY A 54 -2.25 -4.21 7.35
C GLY A 54 -3.61 -4.87 7.15
N ARG A 55 -4.54 -4.69 8.11
CA ARG A 55 -5.93 -5.15 7.96
C ARG A 55 -6.66 -4.47 6.82
N GLN A 56 -6.43 -3.18 6.60
CA GLN A 56 -7.00 -2.47 5.45
C GLN A 56 -6.44 -3.01 4.13
N ALA A 57 -5.14 -3.27 4.06
CA ALA A 57 -4.50 -3.82 2.87
C ALA A 57 -5.05 -5.19 2.50
N ALA A 58 -5.29 -6.07 3.48
CA ALA A 58 -5.95 -7.35 3.23
C ALA A 58 -7.36 -7.19 2.64
N ARG A 59 -8.15 -6.22 3.14
CA ARG A 59 -9.50 -5.94 2.61
C ARG A 59 -9.44 -5.38 1.18
N ASP A 60 -8.51 -4.48 0.92
CA ASP A 60 -8.34 -3.90 -0.42
C ASP A 60 -7.92 -4.98 -1.44
N MET A 61 -7.08 -5.95 -1.03
CA MET A 61 -6.75 -7.12 -1.86
C MET A 61 -8.00 -7.95 -2.19
N LEU A 62 -8.85 -8.23 -1.20
CA LEU A 62 -10.11 -8.97 -1.42
C LEU A 62 -11.04 -8.21 -2.37
N THR A 63 -11.25 -6.92 -2.15
CA THR A 63 -12.05 -6.07 -3.05
C THR A 63 -11.55 -6.13 -4.50
N LEU A 64 -10.23 -6.09 -4.71
CA LEU A 64 -9.65 -6.22 -6.05
C LEU A 64 -9.92 -7.60 -6.68
N PHE A 65 -9.90 -8.68 -5.90
CA PHE A 65 -10.18 -10.02 -6.40
C PHE A 65 -11.66 -10.21 -6.73
N ASP A 66 -12.56 -9.72 -5.88
CA ASP A 66 -14.00 -9.83 -6.08
C ASP A 66 -14.44 -9.05 -7.33
N THR A 67 -13.87 -7.87 -7.54
CA THR A 67 -14.15 -7.03 -8.74
C THR A 67 -13.70 -7.70 -10.04
N LYS A 68 -12.74 -8.63 -10.01
CA LYS A 68 -12.28 -9.37 -11.21
C LYS A 68 -13.07 -10.63 -11.50
N ALA A 69 -13.84 -11.11 -10.52
CA ALA A 69 -14.67 -12.30 -10.66
C ALA A 69 -16.05 -11.99 -11.27
N SER A 70 -16.39 -10.71 -11.42
CA SER A 70 -17.59 -10.19 -12.10
C SER A 70 -17.25 -9.67 -13.49
#